data_AF-A0A9J6QV29-F1
#
_entry.id   AF-A0A9J6QV29-F1
#
_cell.length_a   1.000
_cell.length_b   1.000
_cell.length_c   1.000
_cell.angle_alpha   90.00
_cell.angle_beta   90.00
_cell.angle_gamma   90.00
#
_symmetry.space_group_name_H-M   'P 1'
#
loop_
_entity.id
_entity.type
_entity.pdbx_description
1 polymer ?
#
loop_
_entity_poly.entity_id
_entity_poly.type
_entity_poly.pdbx_seq_one_letter_code
_entity_poly.pdbx_strand_id
1 'polypeptide(L)' 'MARKKTSAAEAPAASAQVKLKVTTRYRDLELDRIMELGETLEVTEERAKVLLDRKFVKKL' A
#
# COMPACT_ATOMS: atom_id res chain seq x y z
N MET A 1 6.13 8.67 30.39
CA MET A 1 5.52 9.55 29.37
C MET A 1 5.85 9.00 27.99
N ALA A 2 4.86 9.01 27.11
CA ALA A 2 4.79 8.30 25.84
C ALA A 2 5.81 8.75 24.78
N ARG A 3 6.21 7.82 23.90
CA ARG A 3 6.40 8.04 22.46
C ARG A 3 6.16 6.70 21.74
N LYS A 4 4.92 6.53 21.22
CA LYS A 4 4.56 5.49 20.26
C LYS A 4 5.48 5.64 19.05
N LYS A 5 6.51 4.80 18.93
CA LYS A 5 7.19 4.56 17.65
C LYS A 5 6.47 3.39 16.99
N THR A 6 5.71 3.75 15.97
CA THR A 6 5.27 2.92 14.85
C THR A 6 6.20 1.73 14.62
N SER A 7 5.80 0.55 15.12
CA SER A 7 6.36 -0.70 14.60
C SER A 7 5.58 -0.96 13.33
N ALA A 8 6.27 -0.76 12.20
CA ALA A 8 5.84 -1.19 10.89
C ALA A 8 5.34 -2.64 11.01
N ALA A 9 4.17 -2.87 10.42
CA ALA A 9 3.56 -4.19 10.37
C ALA A 9 4.59 -5.21 9.88
N GLU A 10 4.85 -6.14 10.78
CA GLU A 10 5.43 -7.45 10.60
C GLU A 10 5.28 -7.95 9.15
N ALA A 11 6.40 -8.07 8.44
CA ALA A 11 6.46 -8.68 7.11
C ALA A 11 6.72 -10.19 7.29
N PRO A 12 5.75 -11.08 7.01
CA PRO A 12 6.04 -12.50 6.90
C PRO A 12 6.41 -12.81 5.44
N ALA A 13 7.51 -13.55 5.28
CA ALA A 13 7.96 -14.20 4.04
C ALA A 13 8.37 -13.28 2.87
N ALA A 14 9.53 -13.61 2.29
CA ALA A 14 10.19 -12.91 1.19
C ALA A 14 9.42 -13.00 -0.15
N SER A 15 8.21 -12.46 -0.21
CA SER A 15 7.56 -12.06 -1.45
C SER A 15 8.04 -10.65 -1.78
N ALA A 16 8.52 -10.40 -3.00
CA ALA A 16 8.96 -9.06 -3.41
C ALA A 16 7.80 -8.06 -3.22
N GLN A 17 7.90 -7.20 -2.22
CA GLN A 17 6.92 -6.16 -1.97
C GLN A 17 7.33 -4.90 -2.72
N VAL A 18 6.38 -4.29 -3.41
CA VAL A 18 6.57 -3.08 -4.22
C VAL A 18 5.92 -1.92 -3.48
N LYS A 19 6.70 -0.84 -3.31
CA LYS A 19 6.19 0.42 -2.80
C LYS A 19 5.49 1.19 -3.91
N LEU A 20 4.23 1.54 -3.66
CA LEU A 20 3.40 2.29 -4.59
C LEU A 20 2.83 3.51 -3.88
N LYS A 21 2.68 4.60 -4.62
CA LYS A 21 2.02 5.82 -4.14
C LYS A 21 0.62 5.90 -4.74
N VAL A 22 -0.39 6.06 -3.88
CA VAL A 22 -1.78 6.29 -4.28
C VAL A 22 -1.87 7.62 -5.02
N THR A 23 -2.38 7.58 -6.24
CA THR A 23 -2.62 8.77 -7.07
C THR A 23 -4.10 9.12 -7.16
N THR A 24 -4.97 8.18 -6.82
CA THR A 24 -6.42 8.33 -6.92
C THR A 24 -7.03 7.75 -5.65
N ARG A 25 -7.98 8.45 -5.02
CA ARG A 25 -8.67 7.92 -3.84
C ARG A 25 -9.51 6.70 -4.22
N TYR A 26 -9.35 5.58 -3.52
CA TYR A 26 -10.13 4.36 -3.76
C TYR A 26 -10.43 3.64 -2.45
N ARG A 27 -11.52 2.85 -2.42
CA ARG A 27 -11.78 1.91 -1.33
C ARG A 27 -11.06 0.62 -1.63
N ASP A 28 -10.07 0.30 -0.81
CA ASP A 28 -9.40 -0.98 -0.86
C ASP A 28 -10.26 -2.02 -0.13
N LEU A 29 -10.71 -3.03 -0.87
CA LEU A 29 -11.61 -4.05 -0.33
C LEU A 29 -10.88 -5.10 0.51
N GLU A 30 -9.58 -5.32 0.25
CA GLU A 30 -8.79 -6.29 1.02
C GLU A 30 -8.41 -5.75 2.40
N LEU A 31 -8.14 -4.45 2.48
CA LEU A 31 -7.86 -3.74 3.73
C LEU A 31 -9.10 -3.15 4.40
N ASP A 32 -10.26 -3.28 3.74
CA ASP A 32 -11.53 -2.61 4.07
C ASP A 32 -11.36 -1.14 4.50
N ARG A 33 -10.51 -0.42 3.77
CA ARG A 33 -10.13 0.96 4.11
C ARG A 33 -10.10 1.83 2.86
N ILE A 34 -10.43 3.10 3.04
CA ILE A 34 -10.26 4.11 1.99
C ILE A 34 -8.79 4.54 1.97
N MET A 35 -8.17 4.35 0.80
CA MET A 35 -6.85 4.86 0.49
C MET A 35 -6.96 6.28 -0.02
N GLU A 36 -6.30 7.20 0.66
CA GLU A 36 -6.29 8.63 0.36
C GLU A 36 -5.16 8.98 -0.63
N LEU A 37 -5.36 10.08 -1.34
CA LEU A 37 -4.43 10.52 -2.38
C LEU A 37 -3.09 10.92 -1.76
N GLY A 38 -1.99 10.34 -2.27
CA GLY A 38 -0.64 10.55 -1.75
C GLY A 38 -0.21 9.57 -0.66
N GLU A 39 -1.09 8.70 -0.15
CA GLU A 39 -0.68 7.60 0.73
C GLU A 39 0.29 6.65 0.01
N THR A 40 1.15 6.00 0.79
CA THR A 40 2.09 5.00 0.28
C THR A 40 1.68 3.64 0.81
N LEU A 41 1.59 2.65 -0.07
CA LEU A 41 1.28 1.28 0.28
C LEU A 41 2.38 0.35 -0.21
N GLU A 42 2.59 -0.71 0.55
CA GLU A 42 3.54 -1.77 0.23
C GLU A 42 2.73 -3.04 0.02
N VAL A 43 2.77 -3.57 -1.19
CA VAL A 43 1.96 -4.71 -1.62
C VAL A 43 2.79 -5.65 -2.48
N THR A 44 2.33 -6.89 -2.67
CA THR A 44 2.99 -7.85 -3.57
C THR A 44 2.97 -7.38 -5.02
N GLU A 45 3.88 -7.90 -5.85
CA GLU A 45 3.94 -7.57 -7.28
C GLU A 45 2.63 -7.85 -8.04
N GLU A 46 1.92 -8.92 -7.68
CA GLU A 46 0.65 -9.27 -8.31
C GLU A 46 -0.40 -8.18 -8.07
N ARG A 47 -0.54 -7.74 -6.82
CA ARG A 47 -1.47 -6.68 -6.44
C ARG A 47 -1.02 -5.33 -7.01
N ALA A 48 0.29 -5.08 -7.04
CA ALA A 48 0.85 -3.88 -7.66
C ALA A 48 0.46 -3.76 -9.13
N LYS A 49 0.53 -4.86 -9.91
CA LYS A 49 0.11 -4.86 -11.31
C LYS A 49 -1.36 -4.49 -11.46
N VAL A 50 -2.25 -5.05 -10.64
CA VAL A 50 -3.70 -4.73 -10.68
C VAL A 50 -3.95 -3.25 -10.37
N LEU A 51 -3.30 -2.71 -9.34
CA LEU A 51 -3.47 -1.31 -8.94
C LEU A 51 -2.89 -0.33 -9.96
N LEU A 52 -1.78 -0.68 -10.62
CA LEU A 52 -1.16 0.09 -11.68
C LEU A 52 -2.01 0.07 -12.96
N ASP A 53 -2.54 -1.09 -13.34
CA ASP A 53 -3.43 -1.24 -14.50
C ASP A 53 -4.70 -0.37 -14.35
N ARG A 54 -5.27 -0.35 -13.15
CA ARG A 54 -6.41 0.51 -12.78
C ARG A 54 -6.06 1.98 -12.57
N LYS A 55 -4.79 2.37 -12.67
CA LYS A 55 -4.29 3.75 -12.47
C LYS A 55 -4.65 4.35 -11.10
N PHE A 56 -4.79 3.51 -10.08
CA PHE A 56 -5.03 3.97 -8.70
C PHE A 56 -3.75 4.38 -8.00
N VAL A 57 -2.62 3.81 -8.43
CA VAL A 57 -1.30 4.01 -7.83
C VAL A 57 -0.24 4.22 -8.89
N LYS A 58 0.94 4.70 -8.47
CA LYS A 58 2.15 4.82 -9.28
C LYS A 58 3.33 4.18 -8.56
N LYS A 59 4.23 3.53 -9.29
CA LYS A 59 5.51 3.06 -8.73
C LYS A 59 6.33 4.25 -8.25
N LEU A 60 6.88 4.11 -7.04
CA LEU A 60 7.89 5.03 -6.51
C LEU A 60 9.28 4.68 -7.04
#